data_AF-A0A430B9Y7-F1
#
_entry.id   AF-A0A430B9Y7-F1
#
_cell.length_a   1.000
_cell.length_b   1.000
_cell.length_c   1.000
_cell.angle_alpha   90.00
_cell.angle_beta   90.00
_cell.angle_gamma   90.00
#
_symmetry.space_group_name_H-M   'P 1'
#
loop_
_entity.id
_entity.type
_entity.pdbx_description
1 polymer ?
#
loop_
_entity_poly.entity_id
_entity_poly.type
_entity_poly.pdbx_seq_one_letter_code
_entity_poly.pdbx_strand_id
1 'polypeptide(L)' 'MTRNLTHLQRLEAESIHILREVVSEAERPVMLYSVGKDSAVMLHLAKKAF' A
#
# COMPACT_ATOMS: atom_id res chain seq x y z
N MET A 1 -19.52 -8.58 -16.60
CA MET A 1 -18.25 -8.29 -17.29
C MET A 1 -17.21 -7.93 -16.24
N THR A 2 -16.11 -8.69 -16.15
CA THR A 2 -14.97 -8.34 -15.29
C THR A 2 -14.29 -7.12 -15.91
N ARG A 3 -14.28 -5.99 -15.21
CA ARG A 3 -13.61 -4.78 -15.70
C ARG A 3 -12.11 -4.99 -15.51
N ASN A 4 -11.33 -4.89 -16.57
CA ASN A 4 -9.87 -4.93 -16.45
C ASN A 4 -9.40 -3.75 -15.60
N LEU A 5 -8.54 -4.03 -14.62
CA LEU A 5 -7.92 -2.99 -13.82
C LEU A 5 -7.03 -2.13 -14.70
N THR A 6 -7.04 -0.82 -14.46
CA THR A 6 -6.02 0.06 -15.02
C THR A 6 -4.65 -0.27 -14.41
N HIS A 7 -3.58 0.19 -15.05
CA HIS A 7 -2.23 0.02 -14.54
C HIS A 7 -2.08 0.48 -13.07
N LEU A 8 -2.59 1.68 -12.74
CA LEU A 8 -2.52 2.23 -11.38
C LEU A 8 -3.39 1.44 -10.39
N GLN A 9 -4.57 0.97 -10.81
CA GLN A 9 -5.42 0.14 -9.95
C GLN A 9 -4.74 -1.19 -9.60
N ARG A 10 -4.01 -1.79 -10.55
CA ARG A 10 -3.24 -3.00 -10.30
C ARG A 10 -2.11 -2.74 -9.29
N LEU A 11 -1.32 -1.67 -9.49
CA LEU A 11 -0.24 -1.31 -8.57
C LEU A 11 -0.75 -0.98 -7.17
N GLU A 12 -1.89 -0.30 -7.08
CA GLU A 12 -2.52 0.02 -5.81
C GLU A 12 -2.96 -1.25 -5.06
N ALA A 13 -3.61 -2.18 -5.75
CA ALA A 13 -4.05 -3.45 -5.17
C ALA A 13 -2.85 -4.29 -4.68
N GLU A 14 -1.80 -4.37 -5.49
CA GLU A 14 -0.54 -5.07 -5.14
C GLU A 14 0.13 -4.43 -3.92
N SER A 15 0.24 -3.10 -3.89
CA SER A 15 0.85 -2.38 -2.77
C SER A 15 0.06 -2.55 -1.47
N ILE A 16 -1.28 -2.50 -1.53
CA ILE A 16 -2.14 -2.77 -0.36
C ILE A 16 -1.97 -4.20 0.14
N HIS A 17 -1.86 -5.17 -0.78
CA HIS A 17 -1.63 -6.57 -0.41
C HIS A 17 -0.31 -6.72 0.36
N ILE A 18 0.79 -6.15 -0.15
CA ILE A 18 2.10 -6.17 0.52
C ILE A 18 2.03 -5.52 1.90
N LEU A 19 1.36 -4.36 2.04
CA LEU A 19 1.24 -3.69 3.33
C LEU A 19 0.52 -4.57 4.37
N ARG A 20 -0.54 -5.28 3.96
CA ARG A 20 -1.26 -6.20 4.84
C ARG A 20 -0.44 -7.42 5.22
N GLU A 21 0.34 -7.96 4.29
CA GLU A 21 1.26 -9.07 4.56
C GLU A 21 2.30 -8.68 5.62
N VAL A 22 2.96 -7.52 5.46
CA VAL A 22 3.92 -7.01 6.44
C VAL A 22 3.29 -6.82 7.82
N VAL A 23 2.07 -6.30 7.90
CA VAL A 23 1.35 -6.17 9.18
C VAL A 23 0.96 -7.53 9.77
N SER A 24 0.74 -8.55 8.95
CA SER A 24 0.45 -9.90 9.42
C SER A 24 1.68 -10.67 9.93
N GLU A 25 2.86 -10.38 9.38
CA GLU A 25 4.09 -11.12 9.69
C GLU A 25 4.99 -10.41 10.72
N ALA A 26 4.95 -9.08 10.80
CA ALA A 26 5.80 -8.32 11.72
C ALA A 26 5.10 -8.04 13.06
N GLU A 27 5.81 -8.24 14.18
CA GLU A 27 5.28 -7.95 15.52
C GLU A 27 5.05 -6.44 15.77
N ARG A 28 5.91 -5.57 15.19
CA ARG A 28 5.90 -4.12 15.41
C ARG A 28 6.22 -3.35 14.12
N PRO A 29 5.33 -3.40 13.10
CA PRO A 29 5.57 -2.74 11.83
C PRO A 29 5.60 -1.22 11.99
N VAL A 30 6.52 -0.58 11.29
CA VAL A 30 6.64 0.89 11.21
C VAL A 30 6.80 1.33 9.76
N MET A 31 6.30 2.51 9.43
CA MET A 31 6.55 3.16 8.14
C MET A 31 7.56 4.28 8.33
N LEU A 32 8.66 4.25 7.59
CA LEU A 32 9.62 5.34 7.54
C LEU A 32 9.06 6.47 6.66
N TYR A 33 8.68 7.57 7.29
CA TYR A 33 8.08 8.72 6.60
C TYR A 33 9.09 9.85 6.41
N SER A 34 9.44 10.11 5.16
CA SER A 34 10.46 11.11 4.76
C SER A 34 9.89 12.48 4.37
N VAL A 35 8.56 12.67 4.44
CA VAL A 35 7.88 13.90 3.95
C VAL A 35 8.08 14.13 2.44
N GLY A 36 8.50 13.09 1.70
CA GLY A 36 8.65 13.11 0.25
C GLY A 36 7.40 12.65 -0.48
N LYS A 37 7.37 12.80 -1.81
CA LYS A 37 6.24 12.37 -2.65
C LYS A 37 5.98 10.85 -2.53
N ASP A 38 7.04 10.05 -2.48
CA ASP A 38 6.92 8.59 -2.48
C ASP A 38 6.40 8.09 -1.13
N SER A 39 6.92 8.63 -0.02
CA SER A 39 6.44 8.30 1.32
C SER A 39 5.03 8.85 1.59
N ALA A 40 4.61 9.93 0.92
CA ALA A 40 3.22 10.39 0.92
C ALA A 40 2.27 9.42 0.18
N VAL A 41 2.69 8.86 -0.97
CA VAL A 41 1.93 7.82 -1.67
C VAL A 41 1.84 6.55 -0.81
N MET A 42 2.94 6.12 -0.18
CA MET A 42 2.90 5.00 0.75
C MET A 42 1.94 5.23 1.92
N LEU A 43 1.93 6.43 2.52
CA LEU A 43 0.99 6.77 3.59
C LEU A 43 -0.47 6.70 3.10
N HIS A 44 -0.75 7.18 1.89
CA HIS A 44 -2.06 7.07 1.27
C HIS A 44 -2.49 5.61 1.07
N LEU A 45 -1.57 4.77 0.59
CA LEU A 45 -1.81 3.33 0.40
C LEU A 45 -2.04 2.62 1.74
N ALA A 46 -1.28 2.96 2.79
CA ALA A 46 -1.50 2.42 4.14
C ALA A 46 -2.89 2.81 4.68
N LYS A 47 -3.33 4.06 4.47
CA LYS A 47 -4.69 4.50 4.82
C LYS A 47 -5.79 3.76 4.05
N LYS A 48 -5.49 3.19 2.88
CA LYS A 48 -6.44 2.35 2.13
C LYS A 48 -6.37 0.88 2.51
N ALA A 49 -5.22 0.43 3.03
CA ALA A 49 -5.02 -0.94 3.46
C ALA A 49 -5.71 -1.25 4.79
N PHE A 50 -5.86 -0.25 5.67
CA PHE A 50 -6.38 -0.35 7.04
C PHE A 50 -7.40 0.76 7.32
#